data_AF-D1YH16-F1
#
_entry.id   AF-D1YH16-F1
#
_cell.length_a   1.000
_cell.length_b   1.000
_cell.length_c   1.000
_cell.angle_alpha   90.00
_cell.angle_beta   90.00
_cell.angle_gamma   90.00
#
_symmetry.space_group_name_H-M   'P 1'
#
loop_
_entity.id
_entity.type
_entity.pdbx_description
1 polymer ?
#
loop_
_entity_poly.entity_id
_entity_poly.type
_entity_poly.pdbx_seq_one_letter_code
_entity_poly.pdbx_strand_id
1 'polypeptide(L)'
;MPTDYLYELKEKKGGYVTANEKKVIFRLQDQMGLTPPLINLIVHTCFEYNAVLTNNLADRIANDWLQQGITTPTEAIAYLKERKNKRNHQYYRTPKKNIRKTTDWSKYEKQHQTKKTTMSAEERNRIFREFGKNE
;
A
#
# COMPACT_ATOMS: atom_id res chain seq x y z
N MET A 1 -27.40 18.44 11.33
CA MET A 1 -27.01 18.21 9.92
C MET A 1 -25.62 17.56 9.87
N PRO A 2 -25.22 16.90 8.79
CA PRO A 2 -23.88 16.29 8.71
C PRO A 2 -22.73 17.29 8.85
N THR A 3 -22.98 18.52 8.40
CA THR A 3 -22.05 19.64 8.55
C THR A 3 -21.82 20.01 10.02
N ASP A 4 -22.85 19.97 10.87
CA ASP A 4 -22.73 20.28 12.31
C ASP A 4 -21.86 19.24 13.02
N TYR A 5 -22.01 17.97 12.65
CA TYR A 5 -21.17 16.89 13.18
C TYR A 5 -19.68 17.08 12.82
N LEU A 6 -19.40 17.56 11.61
CA LEU A 6 -18.03 17.89 11.20
C LEU A 6 -17.44 19.05 12.02
N TYR A 7 -18.26 20.06 12.32
CA TYR A 7 -17.85 21.16 13.20
C TYR A 7 -17.49 20.65 14.60
N GLU A 8 -18.38 19.87 15.22
CA GLU A 8 -18.17 19.30 16.55
C GLU A 8 -16.88 18.45 16.61
N LEU A 9 -16.65 17.63 15.57
CA LEU A 9 -15.44 16.80 15.49
C LEU A 9 -14.15 17.62 15.39
N LYS A 10 -14.17 18.72 14.64
CA LYS A 10 -12.99 19.60 14.49
C LYS A 10 -12.75 20.44 15.73
N GLU A 11 -13.81 20.96 16.33
CA GLU A 11 -13.76 21.71 17.58
C GLU A 11 -13.17 20.86 18.71
N LYS A 12 -13.63 19.61 18.85
CA LYS A 12 -13.05 18.64 19.80
C LYS A 12 -11.57 18.37 19.60
N LYS A 13 -11.07 18.48 18.36
CA LYS A 13 -9.64 18.33 18.02
C LYS A 13 -8.86 19.64 18.09
N GLY A 14 -9.50 20.77 18.43
CA GLY A 14 -8.88 22.09 18.46
C GLY A 14 -8.59 22.68 17.07
N GLY A 15 -9.33 22.24 16.05
CA GLY A 15 -9.18 22.71 14.67
C GLY A 15 -10.44 23.39 14.13
N TYR A 16 -10.34 23.89 12.90
CA TYR A 16 -11.46 24.49 12.18
C TYR A 16 -11.84 23.63 10.96
N VAL A 17 -13.07 23.81 10.49
CA VAL A 17 -13.58 23.19 9.28
C VAL A 17 -13.14 23.99 8.06
N THR A 18 -12.46 23.33 7.13
CA THR A 18 -12.04 23.96 5.87
C THR A 18 -13.17 23.97 4.83
N ALA A 19 -13.11 24.89 3.87
CA ALA A 19 -14.11 24.96 2.79
C ALA A 19 -14.17 23.67 1.94
N ASN A 20 -13.02 23.01 1.74
CA ASN A 20 -12.95 21.74 1.02
C ASN A 20 -13.72 20.63 1.76
N GLU A 21 -13.63 20.56 3.08
CA GLU A 21 -14.34 19.54 3.87
C GLU A 21 -15.86 19.76 3.83
N LYS A 22 -16.33 21.01 3.84
CA LYS A 22 -17.75 21.33 3.61
C LYS A 22 -18.22 20.86 2.23
N LYS A 23 -17.40 21.07 1.21
CA LYS A 23 -17.69 20.64 -0.17
C LYS A 23 -17.80 19.11 -0.27
N VAL A 24 -16.97 18.36 0.47
CA VAL A 24 -17.07 16.90 0.55
C VAL A 24 -18.44 16.48 1.06
N ILE A 25 -18.89 17.05 2.18
CA ILE A 25 -20.19 16.73 2.78
C ILE A 25 -21.34 17.06 1.83
N PHE A 26 -21.33 18.26 1.26
CA PHE A 26 -22.36 18.69 0.32
C PHE A 26 -22.45 17.72 -0.87
N ARG A 27 -21.30 17.32 -1.40
CA ARG A 27 -21.23 16.37 -2.51
C ARG A 27 -21.75 14.97 -2.14
N LEU A 28 -21.42 14.47 -0.95
CA LEU A 28 -21.94 13.17 -0.47
C LEU A 28 -23.46 13.19 -0.29
N GLN A 29 -24.01 14.32 0.16
CA GLN A 29 -25.45 14.50 0.32
C GLN A 29 -26.17 14.61 -1.04
N ASP A 30 -25.60 15.40 -1.97
CA ASP A 30 -26.19 15.69 -3.27
C ASP A 30 -26.05 14.52 -4.27
N GLN A 31 -24.85 13.93 -4.40
CA GLN A 31 -24.58 12.93 -5.43
C GLN A 31 -25.08 11.52 -5.10
N MET A 32 -25.11 11.16 -3.81
CA MET A 32 -25.38 9.78 -3.41
C MET A 32 -26.73 9.61 -2.69
N GLY A 33 -27.44 10.70 -2.37
CA GLY A 33 -28.70 10.64 -1.62
C GLY A 33 -28.57 9.93 -0.27
N LEU A 34 -27.35 9.89 0.29
CA LEU A 34 -27.07 9.17 1.53
C LEU A 34 -27.81 9.84 2.68
N THR A 35 -28.32 9.02 3.59
CA THR A 35 -28.98 9.53 4.79
C THR A 35 -27.96 10.31 5.65
N PRO A 36 -28.37 11.43 6.28
CA PRO A 36 -27.47 12.22 7.13
C PRO A 36 -26.68 11.41 8.17
N PRO A 37 -27.26 10.40 8.85
CA PRO A 37 -26.51 9.58 9.81
C PRO A 37 -25.44 8.71 9.15
N LEU A 38 -25.67 8.22 7.93
CA LEU A 38 -24.69 7.42 7.21
C LEU A 38 -23.49 8.28 6.75
N ILE A 39 -23.75 9.52 6.33
CA ILE A 39 -22.69 10.51 6.01
C ILE A 39 -21.83 10.78 7.25
N ASN A 40 -22.45 10.94 8.43
CA ASN A 40 -21.69 11.14 9.69
C ASN A 40 -20.76 9.96 9.99
N LEU A 41 -21.21 8.73 9.74
CA LEU A 41 -20.37 7.54 9.88
C LEU A 41 -19.23 7.54 8.87
N ILE A 42 -19.46 7.90 7.60
CA ILE A 42 -18.38 8.05 6.61
C ILE A 42 -17.36 9.08 7.09
N VAL A 43 -17.82 10.25 7.54
CA VAL A 43 -16.94 11.30 8.08
C VAL A 43 -16.14 10.79 9.28
N HIS A 44 -16.78 10.09 10.22
CA HIS A 44 -16.11 9.48 11.37
C HIS A 44 -15.00 8.53 10.94
N THR A 45 -15.31 7.62 10.01
CA THR A 45 -14.34 6.65 9.51
C THR A 45 -13.19 7.30 8.75
N CYS A 46 -13.43 8.36 7.97
CA CYS A 46 -12.38 9.15 7.35
C CYS A 46 -11.39 9.69 8.38
N PHE A 47 -11.89 10.16 9.52
CA PHE A 47 -11.07 10.68 10.61
C PHE A 47 -10.28 9.60 11.38
N GLU A 48 -10.69 8.33 11.31
CA GLU A 48 -9.88 7.22 11.82
C GLU A 48 -8.64 6.96 10.95
N TYR A 49 -8.70 7.28 9.66
CA TYR A 49 -7.58 7.10 8.72
C TYR A 49 -6.69 8.34 8.61
N ASN A 50 -7.29 9.53 8.49
CA ASN A 50 -6.57 10.79 8.22
C ASN A 50 -7.10 11.94 9.10
N ALA A 51 -6.27 12.95 9.37
CA ALA A 51 -6.66 14.13 10.15
C ALA A 51 -7.55 15.13 9.37
N VAL A 52 -7.64 14.99 8.05
CA VAL A 52 -8.38 15.86 7.14
C VAL A 52 -9.35 15.02 6.32
N LEU A 53 -10.58 15.50 6.18
CA LEU A 53 -11.56 14.87 5.31
C LEU A 53 -11.25 15.21 3.84
N THR A 54 -10.80 14.22 3.08
CA THR A 54 -10.50 14.37 1.65
C THR A 54 -11.59 13.74 0.79
N ASN A 55 -11.84 14.34 -0.38
CA ASN A 55 -12.81 13.86 -1.36
C ASN A 55 -12.57 12.38 -1.72
N ASN A 56 -11.33 12.04 -2.08
CA ASN A 56 -11.00 10.70 -2.54
C ASN A 56 -11.20 9.63 -1.47
N LEU A 57 -10.89 9.95 -0.21
CA LEU A 57 -11.07 8.99 0.89
C LEU A 57 -12.55 8.77 1.16
N ALA A 58 -13.33 9.85 1.23
CA ALA A 58 -14.77 9.79 1.44
C ALA A 58 -15.46 8.99 0.32
N ASP A 59 -15.11 9.25 -0.94
CA ASP A 59 -15.66 8.53 -2.10
C ASP A 59 -15.29 7.05 -2.05
N ARG A 60 -14.06 6.72 -1.66
CA ARG A 60 -13.62 5.32 -1.55
C ARG A 60 -14.44 4.57 -0.51
N ILE A 61 -14.66 5.16 0.66
CA ILE A 61 -15.46 4.53 1.73
C ILE A 61 -16.92 4.43 1.31
N ALA A 62 -17.47 5.50 0.73
CA ALA A 62 -18.85 5.49 0.25
C ALA A 62 -19.07 4.42 -0.82
N ASN A 63 -18.18 4.34 -1.82
CA ASN A 63 -18.23 3.32 -2.86
C ASN A 63 -18.08 1.91 -2.29
N ASP A 64 -17.17 1.70 -1.33
CA ASP A 64 -17.01 0.42 -0.65
C ASP A 64 -18.33 0.00 0.02
N TRP A 65 -18.99 0.91 0.74
CA TRP A 65 -20.27 0.62 1.41
C TRP A 65 -21.40 0.34 0.43
N LEU A 66 -21.49 1.12 -0.65
CA LEU A 66 -22.45 0.88 -1.73
C LEU A 66 -22.25 -0.49 -2.39
N GLN A 67 -20.99 -0.88 -2.63
CA GLN A 67 -20.65 -2.20 -3.18
C GLN A 67 -21.00 -3.34 -2.23
N GLN A 68 -20.92 -3.11 -0.92
CA GLN A 68 -21.35 -4.08 0.10
C GLN A 68 -22.87 -4.06 0.33
N GLY A 69 -23.63 -3.21 -0.37
CA GLY A 69 -25.08 -3.07 -0.18
C GLY A 69 -25.49 -2.39 1.13
N ILE A 70 -24.56 -1.69 1.78
CA ILE A 70 -24.79 -1.01 3.06
C ILE A 70 -25.54 0.29 2.77
N THR A 71 -26.80 0.34 3.21
CA THR A 71 -27.65 1.52 3.03
C THR A 71 -28.08 2.15 4.34
N THR A 72 -27.93 1.41 5.45
CA THR A 72 -28.34 1.88 6.77
C THR A 72 -27.13 2.13 7.69
N PRO A 73 -27.26 3.09 8.64
CA PRO A 73 -26.22 3.34 9.65
C PRO A 73 -25.90 2.12 10.51
N THR A 74 -26.92 1.31 10.84
CA THR A 74 -26.79 0.12 11.69
C THR A 74 -25.92 -0.95 11.00
N GLU A 75 -26.15 -1.18 9.71
CA GLU A 75 -25.32 -2.07 8.90
C GLU A 75 -23.88 -1.58 8.80
N ALA A 76 -23.67 -0.27 8.60
CA ALA A 76 -22.34 0.31 8.54
C ALA A 76 -21.54 0.08 9.84
N ILE A 77 -22.20 0.22 11.00
CA ILE A 77 -21.57 -0.06 12.31
C ILE A 77 -21.22 -1.55 12.45
N ALA A 78 -22.12 -2.45 12.04
CA ALA A 78 -21.87 -3.89 12.07
C ALA A 78 -20.67 -4.26 11.17
N TYR A 79 -20.64 -3.72 9.95
CA TYR A 79 -19.54 -3.87 9.01
C TYR A 79 -18.21 -3.35 9.59
N LEU A 80 -18.22 -2.18 10.24
CA LEU A 80 -17.03 -1.61 10.87
C LEU A 80 -16.46 -2.50 11.98
N LYS A 81 -17.33 -3.08 12.82
CA LYS A 81 -16.93 -4.02 13.87
C LYS A 81 -16.28 -5.26 13.27
N GLU A 82 -16.89 -5.85 12.25
CA GLU A 82 -16.33 -7.01 11.56
C GLU A 82 -14.98 -6.69 10.92
N ARG A 83 -14.87 -5.54 10.25
CA ARG A 83 -13.64 -5.08 9.61
C ARG A 83 -12.51 -4.87 10.62
N LYS A 84 -12.81 -4.33 11.81
CA LYS A 84 -11.84 -4.16 12.90
C LYS A 84 -11.35 -5.52 13.43
N ASN A 85 -12.26 -6.48 13.61
CA ASN A 85 -11.91 -7.84 14.04
C ASN A 85 -11.01 -8.55 13.03
N LYS A 86 -11.31 -8.43 11.72
CA LYS A 86 -10.47 -9.00 10.64
C LYS A 86 -9.06 -8.37 10.62
N ARG A 87 -8.92 -7.05 10.78
CA ARG A 87 -7.61 -6.38 10.85
C ARG A 87 -6.77 -6.88 12.03
N ASN A 88 -7.39 -7.03 13.20
CA ASN A 88 -6.68 -7.53 14.38
C ASN A 88 -6.19 -8.98 14.16
N HIS A 89 -7.04 -9.85 13.60
CA HIS A 89 -6.67 -11.25 13.33
C HIS A 89 -5.51 -11.40 12.34
N GLN A 90 -5.41 -10.50 11.35
CA GLN A 90 -4.31 -10.50 10.39
C GLN A 90 -2.98 -10.07 11.04
N TYR A 91 -3.00 -9.18 12.05
CA TYR A 91 -1.79 -8.73 12.74
C TYR A 91 -1.15 -9.82 13.61
N TYR A 92 -1.97 -10.74 14.14
CA TYR A 92 -1.47 -11.89 14.92
C TYR A 92 -0.98 -13.07 14.06
N ARG A 93 -1.17 -13.03 12.73
CA ARG A 93 -0.53 -14.00 11.84
C ARG A 93 0.93 -13.62 11.66
N THR A 94 1.78 -14.20 12.49
CA THR A 94 3.23 -14.12 12.32
C THR A 94 3.61 -14.53 10.88
N PRO A 95 4.34 -13.68 10.13
CA PRO A 95 4.73 -14.03 8.78
C PRO A 95 5.62 -15.27 8.83
N LYS A 96 5.19 -16.34 8.15
CA LYS A 96 5.97 -17.57 8.03
C LYS A 96 7.29 -17.19 7.34
N LYS A 97 8.40 -17.21 8.09
CA LYS A 97 9.73 -16.85 7.60
C LYS A 97 10.12 -17.84 6.49
N ASN A 98 9.96 -17.46 5.24
CA ASN A 98 10.48 -18.22 4.10
C ASN A 98 12.01 -18.13 4.15
N ILE A 99 12.64 -19.14 4.76
CA ILE A 99 14.09 -19.33 4.71
C ILE A 99 14.41 -19.71 3.26
N ARG A 100 14.80 -18.72 2.46
CA ARG A 100 15.37 -18.98 1.13
C ARG A 100 16.68 -19.73 1.36
N LYS A 101 16.80 -20.94 0.84
CA LYS A 101 18.08 -21.65 0.76
C LYS A 101 18.98 -20.79 -0.15
N THR A 102 19.90 -20.03 0.43
CA THR A 102 20.88 -19.29 -0.34
C THR A 102 21.79 -20.27 -1.06
N THR A 103 22.17 -19.97 -2.30
CA THR A 103 23.17 -20.77 -3.03
C THR A 103 24.51 -20.64 -2.29
N ASP A 104 25.05 -21.77 -1.88
CA ASP A 104 26.31 -21.85 -1.15
C ASP A 104 27.48 -21.69 -2.14
N TRP A 105 27.88 -20.44 -2.42
CA TRP A 105 28.93 -20.12 -3.41
C TRP A 105 30.27 -20.81 -3.12
N SER A 106 30.51 -21.26 -1.88
CA SER A 106 31.69 -22.05 -1.48
C SER A 106 31.82 -23.38 -2.25
N LYS A 107 30.72 -23.94 -2.76
CA LYS A 107 30.75 -25.14 -3.61
C LYS A 107 31.18 -24.86 -5.05
N TYR A 108 30.96 -23.64 -5.55
CA TYR A 108 31.27 -23.26 -6.92
C TYR A 108 32.79 -23.09 -7.14
N GLU A 109 33.49 -22.48 -6.18
CA GLU A 109 34.95 -22.28 -6.26
C GLU A 109 35.74 -23.58 -6.31
N LYS A 110 35.26 -24.64 -5.65
CA LYS A 110 35.91 -25.97 -5.66
C LYS A 110 35.74 -26.71 -6.99
N GLN A 111 34.70 -26.40 -7.76
CA GLN A 111 34.42 -27.05 -9.04
C GLN A 111 35.15 -26.38 -10.21
N HIS A 112 35.52 -25.11 -10.09
CA HIS A 112 36.14 -24.31 -11.15
C HIS A 112 37.62 -23.96 -10.91
N GLN A 113 38.35 -24.74 -10.10
CA GLN A 113 39.82 -24.73 -10.13
C GLN A 113 40.31 -25.45 -11.41
N THR A 114 40.04 -24.84 -12.56
CA THR A 114 40.70 -25.18 -13.82
C THR A 114 42.18 -24.87 -13.66
N LYS A 115 43.02 -25.90 -13.77
CA LYS A 115 44.48 -25.81 -13.84
C LYS A 115 44.87 -24.61 -14.72
N LYS A 116 45.63 -23.66 -14.18
CA LYS A 116 46.25 -22.58 -14.97
C LYS A 116 47.21 -23.23 -15.96
N THR A 117 46.74 -23.52 -17.17
CA THR A 117 47.61 -23.88 -18.29
C THR A 117 48.26 -22.59 -18.77
N THR A 118 49.40 -22.23 -18.19
CA THR A 118 50.25 -21.16 -18.73
C THR A 118 50.83 -21.65 -20.06
N MET A 119 50.34 -21.10 -21.18
CA MET A 119 50.94 -21.34 -22.50
C MET A 119 52.41 -20.96 -22.50
N SER A 120 53.23 -21.80 -23.15
CA SER A 120 54.69 -21.61 -23.22
C SER A 120 55.02 -20.32 -23.97
N ALA A 121 56.14 -19.67 -23.61
CA ALA A 121 56.54 -18.39 -24.19
C ALA A 121 56.68 -18.46 -25.73
N GLU A 122 57.02 -19.64 -26.27
CA GLU A 122 57.12 -19.87 -27.72
C GLU A 122 55.77 -19.80 -28.44
N GLU A 123 54.70 -20.31 -27.83
CA GLU A 123 53.36 -20.25 -28.40
C GLU A 123 52.86 -18.81 -28.43
N ARG A 124 53.18 -18.02 -27.39
CA ARG A 124 52.86 -16.58 -27.36
C ARG A 124 53.57 -15.85 -28.49
N ASN A 125 54.86 -16.10 -28.70
CA ASN A 125 55.65 -15.44 -29.75
C ASN A 125 55.24 -15.82 -31.18
N ARG A 126 54.62 -16.99 -31.38
CA ARG A 126 54.01 -17.33 -32.68
C ARG A 126 52.77 -16.50 -32.95
N ILE A 127 51.87 -16.39 -31.96
CA ILE A 127 50.64 -15.61 -32.08
C ILE A 127 50.96 -14.14 -32.38
N PHE A 128 51.93 -13.54 -31.69
CA PHE A 128 52.33 -12.16 -31.94
C PHE A 128 52.90 -11.92 -33.36
N ARG A 129 53.59 -12.91 -33.95
CA ARG A 129 54.15 -12.78 -35.30
C ARG A 129 53.12 -12.91 -36.41
N GLU A 130 52.07 -13.71 -36.23
CA GLU A 130 50.98 -13.82 -37.21
C GLU A 130 50.17 -12.53 -37.33
N PHE A 131 49.98 -11.80 -36.22
CA PHE A 131 49.23 -10.55 -36.24
C PHE A 131 49.97 -9.37 -36.90
N GLY A 132 51.29 -9.41 -37.03
CA GLY A 132 52.10 -8.29 -37.56
C GLY A 132 52.42 -8.33 -39.05
N LYS A 133 51.89 -9.31 -39.81
CA LYS A 133 52.17 -9.47 -41.25
C LYS A 133 51.05 -8.98 -42.18
N ASN A 134 49.96 -8.47 -41.61
CA ASN A 134 48.81 -7.93 -42.35
C ASN A 134 48.71 -6.42 -42.15
N GLU A 135 49.76 -5.68 -42.52
CA GLU A 135 49.74 -4.26 -42.88
C GLU A 135 50.91 -4.00 -43.85
#